data_AF-A0A7K8NP82-F1
#
_entry.id   AF-A0A7K8NP82-F1
#
_cell.length_a   1.000
_cell.length_b   1.000
_cell.length_c   1.000
_cell.angle_alpha   90.00
_cell.angle_beta   90.00
_cell.angle_gamma   90.00
#
_symmetry.space_group_name_H-M   'P 1'
#
loop_
_entity.id
_entity.type
_entity.pdbx_description
1 polymer ?
#
loop_
_entity_poly.entity_id
_entity_poly.type
_entity_poly.pdbx_seq_one_letter_code
_entity_poly.pdbx_strand_id
1 'polypeptide(L)'
;MGGGGSSTRRVTFEADENENITVVKGVRLSDNVIDRMKEPSSASGRPHSQHRSASGAVNDEELKKRIAEELALEQARRDSEAQKRRFFGKLLERERIASNEHLTRAILRERAATEEERQKAQRFAKQLEEKDRELKKHDAYYKEQLARLEER
;
A
#
# COMPACT_ATOMS: atom_id res chain seq x y z
N MET A 1 7.62 1.10 -35.50
CA MET A 1 8.74 1.86 -34.91
C MET A 1 8.26 3.29 -34.68
N GLY A 2 8.09 3.72 -33.43
CA GLY A 2 7.56 5.05 -33.08
C GLY A 2 7.26 5.12 -31.59
N GLY A 3 8.31 5.16 -30.77
CA GLY A 3 8.23 5.06 -29.32
C GLY A 3 7.61 6.29 -28.67
N GLY A 4 6.52 6.10 -27.93
CA GLY A 4 5.99 7.08 -26.98
C GLY A 4 6.91 7.16 -25.77
N GLY A 5 7.92 8.04 -25.83
CA GLY A 5 8.79 8.33 -24.70
C GLY A 5 8.04 9.10 -23.62
N SER A 6 7.53 8.41 -22.61
CA SER A 6 7.26 9.04 -21.31
C SER A 6 8.61 9.45 -20.72
N SER A 7 9.07 10.67 -21.04
CA SER A 7 10.24 11.27 -20.41
C SER A 7 9.84 11.68 -19.00
N THR A 8 10.26 10.91 -17.99
CA THR A 8 10.16 11.26 -16.58
C THR A 8 11.11 12.41 -16.28
N ARG A 9 10.75 13.62 -16.71
CA ARG A 9 11.45 14.85 -16.31
C ARG A 9 11.21 15.10 -14.83
N ARG A 10 12.30 15.25 -14.08
CA ARG A 10 12.25 15.68 -12.68
C ARG A 10 12.01 17.19 -12.67
N VAL A 11 10.99 17.61 -11.95
CA VAL A 11 10.65 19.02 -11.70
C VAL A 11 10.45 19.21 -10.21
N THR A 12 10.91 20.34 -9.69
CA THR A 12 10.72 20.77 -8.30
C THR A 12 9.51 21.70 -8.23
N PHE A 13 8.64 21.49 -7.25
CA PHE A 13 7.48 22.34 -7.00
C PHE A 13 7.77 23.27 -5.83
N GLU A 14 7.35 24.53 -5.95
CA GLU A 14 7.29 25.47 -4.83
C GLU A 14 5.85 25.51 -4.33
N ALA A 15 5.68 25.43 -3.01
CA ALA A 15 4.38 25.52 -2.37
C ALA A 15 4.04 27.00 -2.12
N ASP A 16 2.76 27.34 -2.16
CA ASP A 16 2.27 28.67 -1.81
C ASP A 16 2.29 28.91 -0.28
N GLU A 17 1.84 30.09 0.16
CA GLU A 17 1.78 30.51 1.57
C GLU A 17 0.93 29.57 2.46
N ASN A 18 0.08 28.75 1.84
CA ASN A 18 -0.80 27.79 2.50
C ASN A 18 -0.33 26.34 2.32
N GLU A 19 0.95 26.15 1.94
CA GLU A 19 1.57 24.85 1.65
C GLU A 19 0.89 24.04 0.53
N ASN A 20 0.12 24.69 -0.36
CA ASN A 20 -0.53 24.00 -1.48
C ASN A 20 0.35 24.00 -2.73
N ILE A 21 0.23 22.92 -3.52
CA ILE A 21 0.88 22.78 -4.83
C ILE A 21 -0.20 22.66 -5.90
N THR A 22 -0.19 23.55 -6.89
CA THR A 22 -1.09 23.48 -8.05
C THR A 22 -0.37 22.94 -9.28
N VAL A 23 -0.90 21.85 -9.84
CA VAL A 23 -0.37 21.26 -11.08
C VAL A 23 -1.41 21.38 -12.19
N VAL A 24 -1.04 22.01 -13.30
CA VAL A 24 -1.92 22.15 -14.48
C VAL A 24 -1.59 21.09 -15.51
N LYS A 25 -2.58 20.28 -15.89
CA LYS A 25 -2.45 19.27 -16.95
C LYS A 25 -3.14 19.76 -18.23
N GLY A 26 -2.36 20.03 -19.26
CA GLY A 26 -2.86 20.40 -20.59
C GLY A 26 -2.72 19.27 -21.61
N VAL A 27 -3.52 19.34 -22.69
CA VAL A 27 -3.33 18.55 -23.91
C VAL A 27 -2.73 19.48 -24.96
N ARG A 28 -1.55 19.14 -25.49
CA ARG A 28 -0.97 19.88 -26.60
C ARG A 28 -1.64 19.43 -27.90
N LEU A 29 -2.20 20.38 -28.65
CA LEU A 29 -2.69 20.13 -30.01
C LEU A 29 -1.50 19.82 -30.93
N SER A 30 -1.74 19.00 -31.97
CA SER A 30 -0.71 18.77 -32.98
C SER A 30 -0.42 20.04 -33.77
N ASP A 31 0.80 20.16 -34.30
CA ASP A 31 1.22 21.37 -35.03
C ASP A 31 0.29 21.63 -36.24
N ASN A 32 -0.20 20.60 -36.92
CA ASN A 32 -1.21 20.72 -38.00
C ASN A 32 -2.57 21.32 -37.55
N VAL A 33 -2.96 21.11 -36.29
CA VAL A 33 -4.18 21.72 -35.74
C VAL A 33 -3.88 23.16 -35.32
N ILE A 34 -2.70 23.41 -34.75
CA ILE A 34 -2.24 24.75 -34.36
C ILE A 34 -2.18 25.65 -35.58
N ASP A 35 -1.55 25.24 -36.68
CA ASP A 35 -1.40 26.05 -37.88
C ASP A 35 -2.74 26.41 -38.52
N ARG A 36 -3.68 25.45 -38.59
CA ARG A 36 -5.06 25.70 -39.05
C ARG A 36 -5.85 26.66 -38.17
N MET A 37 -5.57 26.71 -36.87
CA MET A 37 -6.21 27.66 -35.95
C MET A 37 -5.52 29.03 -35.96
N LYS A 38 -4.26 29.08 -36.37
CA LYS A 38 -3.43 30.28 -36.38
C LYS A 38 -3.65 31.12 -37.63
N GLU A 39 -4.00 30.48 -38.75
CA GLU A 39 -4.47 31.17 -39.95
C GLU A 39 -6.01 31.27 -39.93
N PRO A 40 -6.60 32.49 -39.91
CA PRO A 40 -8.05 32.62 -39.99
C PRO A 40 -8.50 32.15 -41.38
N SER A 41 -9.06 30.94 -41.44
CA SER A 41 -10.06 30.49 -42.42
C SER A 41 -9.98 31.18 -43.79
N SER A 42 -8.95 30.91 -44.59
CA SER A 42 -9.05 31.16 -46.02
C SER A 42 -10.00 30.11 -46.60
N ALA A 43 -11.29 30.45 -46.59
CA ALA A 43 -12.31 29.77 -47.35
C ALA A 43 -11.87 29.69 -48.82
N SER A 44 -11.41 28.51 -49.27
CA SER A 44 -11.46 28.18 -50.68
C SER A 44 -11.47 26.66 -50.87
N GLY A 45 -12.50 26.17 -51.57
CA GLY A 45 -12.49 24.87 -52.25
C GLY A 45 -13.22 23.72 -51.57
N ARG A 46 -14.55 23.62 -51.76
CA ARG A 46 -15.19 22.30 -51.96
C ARG A 46 -14.99 21.93 -53.45
N PRO A 47 -14.99 20.64 -53.85
CA PRO A 47 -16.28 19.96 -54.04
C PRO A 47 -16.29 18.48 -53.61
N HIS A 48 -17.43 18.10 -53.01
CA HIS A 48 -18.21 16.89 -53.29
C HIS A 48 -17.45 15.57 -53.61
N SER A 49 -17.26 14.71 -52.61
CA SER A 49 -17.29 13.26 -52.84
C SER A 49 -18.64 12.73 -52.40
N GLN A 50 -19.34 12.13 -53.36
CA GLN A 50 -20.56 11.37 -53.18
C GLN A 50 -20.28 10.19 -52.25
N HIS A 51 -20.53 10.34 -50.95
CA HIS A 51 -20.90 9.18 -50.16
C HIS A 51 -22.37 8.92 -50.44
N ARG A 52 -22.56 8.04 -51.43
CA ARG A 52 -23.78 7.26 -51.64
C ARG A 52 -24.44 6.99 -50.30
N SER A 53 -25.70 7.37 -50.21
CA SER A 53 -26.63 6.95 -49.17
C SER A 53 -26.71 5.42 -49.18
N ALA A 54 -25.76 4.76 -48.52
CA ALA A 54 -25.95 3.40 -48.05
C ALA A 54 -26.83 3.49 -46.80
N SER A 55 -28.09 3.90 -47.00
CA SER A 55 -29.14 3.55 -46.06
C SER A 55 -29.42 2.06 -46.30
N GLY A 56 -28.48 1.22 -45.85
CA GLY A 56 -28.76 -0.19 -45.67
C GLY A 56 -29.92 -0.22 -44.69
N ALA A 57 -31.08 -0.72 -45.14
CA ALA A 57 -32.15 -1.08 -44.23
C ALA A 57 -31.53 -2.08 -43.26
N VAL A 58 -31.15 -1.59 -42.07
CA VAL A 58 -30.64 -2.46 -41.02
C VAL A 58 -31.84 -3.32 -40.65
N ASN A 59 -31.77 -4.60 -40.95
CA ASN A 59 -32.86 -5.52 -40.71
C ASN A 59 -33.15 -5.51 -39.20
N ASP A 60 -34.37 -5.17 -38.79
CA ASP A 60 -34.71 -4.97 -37.38
C ASP A 60 -34.37 -6.21 -36.52
N GLU A 61 -34.45 -7.41 -37.11
CA GLU A 61 -34.05 -8.66 -36.47
C GLU A 61 -32.53 -8.80 -36.25
N GLU A 62 -31.70 -8.30 -37.17
CA GLU A 62 -30.25 -8.28 -36.98
C GLU A 62 -29.85 -7.29 -35.87
N LEU A 63 -30.57 -6.16 -35.78
CA LEU A 63 -30.35 -5.14 -34.78
C LEU A 63 -30.73 -5.65 -33.38
N LYS A 64 -31.89 -6.31 -33.25
CA LYS A 64 -32.30 -7.01 -32.02
C LYS A 64 -31.30 -8.09 -31.61
N LYS A 65 -30.81 -8.89 -32.57
CA LYS A 65 -29.83 -9.94 -32.30
C LYS A 65 -28.51 -9.37 -31.75
N ARG A 66 -28.00 -8.28 -32.33
CA ARG A 66 -26.79 -7.59 -31.84
C ARG A 66 -26.98 -7.04 -30.42
N ILE A 67 -28.13 -6.43 -30.13
CA ILE A 67 -28.44 -5.94 -28.79
C ILE A 67 -28.46 -7.10 -27.78
N ALA A 68 -29.11 -8.22 -28.13
CA ALA A 68 -29.16 -9.40 -27.26
C ALA A 68 -27.78 -10.02 -27.01
N GLU A 69 -26.94 -10.08 -28.05
CA GLU A 69 -25.57 -10.58 -27.97
C GLU A 69 -24.68 -9.65 -27.12
N GLU A 70 -24.78 -8.34 -27.32
CA GLU A 70 -24.05 -7.34 -26.54
C GLU A 70 -24.44 -7.39 -25.06
N LEU A 71 -25.74 -7.53 -24.77
CA LEU A 71 -26.26 -7.65 -23.40
C LEU A 71 -25.81 -8.95 -22.72
N ALA A 72 -25.73 -10.06 -23.47
CA ALA A 72 -25.22 -11.34 -22.96
C ALA A 72 -23.71 -11.25 -22.64
N LEU A 73 -22.92 -10.59 -23.49
CA LEU A 73 -21.50 -10.37 -23.25
C LEU A 73 -21.26 -9.46 -22.04
N GLU A 74 -22.06 -8.40 -21.88
CA GLU A 74 -21.98 -7.52 -20.72
C GLU A 74 -22.33 -8.27 -19.43
N GLN A 75 -23.37 -9.11 -19.46
CA GLN A 75 -23.75 -9.95 -18.32
C GLN A 75 -22.63 -10.93 -17.96
N ALA A 76 -22.06 -11.63 -18.94
CA ALA A 76 -20.94 -12.55 -18.73
C ALA A 76 -19.71 -11.82 -18.16
N ARG A 77 -19.44 -10.59 -18.61
CA ARG A 77 -18.38 -9.76 -18.05
C ARG A 77 -18.65 -9.42 -16.58
N ARG A 78 -19.86 -8.95 -16.24
CA ARG A 78 -20.25 -8.66 -14.84
C ARG A 78 -20.12 -9.88 -13.95
N ASP A 79 -20.54 -11.05 -14.42
CA ASP A 79 -20.43 -12.30 -13.65
C ASP A 79 -18.96 -12.69 -13.44
N SER A 80 -18.12 -12.55 -14.47
CA SER A 80 -16.68 -12.80 -14.34
C SER A 80 -16.01 -11.84 -13.35
N GLU A 81 -16.39 -10.57 -13.35
CA GLU A 81 -15.88 -9.56 -12.42
C GLU A 81 -16.37 -9.83 -10.99
N ALA A 82 -17.63 -10.21 -10.80
CA ALA A 82 -18.18 -10.61 -9.51
C ALA A 82 -17.48 -11.87 -8.98
N GLN A 83 -17.21 -12.84 -9.85
CA GLN A 83 -16.48 -14.06 -9.49
C GLN A 83 -15.03 -13.73 -9.08
N LYS A 84 -14.33 -12.88 -9.84
CA LYS A 84 -13.00 -12.37 -9.45
C LYS A 84 -13.04 -11.69 -8.08
N ARG A 85 -13.98 -10.76 -7.86
CA ARG A 85 -14.16 -10.07 -6.56
C ARG A 85 -14.36 -11.06 -5.41
N ARG A 86 -15.19 -12.09 -5.61
CA ARG A 86 -15.41 -13.16 -4.61
C ARG A 86 -14.13 -13.96 -4.32
N PHE A 87 -13.37 -14.33 -5.35
CA PHE A 87 -12.12 -15.07 -5.17
C PHE A 87 -11.04 -14.26 -4.46
N PHE A 88 -10.83 -13.00 -4.89
CA PHE A 88 -9.89 -12.10 -4.22
C PHE A 88 -10.30 -11.85 -2.77
N GLY A 89 -11.59 -11.64 -2.50
CA GLY A 89 -12.09 -11.49 -1.13
C GLY A 89 -11.80 -12.72 -0.25
N LYS A 90 -12.02 -13.93 -0.78
CA LYS A 90 -11.69 -15.18 -0.06
C LYS A 90 -10.20 -15.34 0.20
N LEU A 91 -9.35 -14.95 -0.76
CA LEU A 91 -7.90 -15.06 -0.63
C LEU A 91 -7.37 -14.08 0.42
N LEU A 92 -7.81 -12.82 0.36
CA LEU A 92 -7.45 -11.79 1.34
C LEU A 92 -7.90 -12.17 2.75
N GLU A 93 -9.10 -12.75 2.90
CA GLU A 93 -9.57 -13.20 4.21
C GLU A 93 -8.70 -14.34 4.76
N ARG A 94 -8.34 -15.32 3.92
CA ARG A 94 -7.44 -16.41 4.32
C ARG A 94 -6.06 -15.90 4.71
N GLU A 95 -5.51 -14.96 3.95
CA GLU A 95 -4.22 -14.34 4.24
C GLU A 95 -4.27 -13.57 5.57
N ARG A 96 -5.34 -12.79 5.80
CA ARG A 96 -5.57 -12.07 7.06
C ARG A 96 -5.64 -13.02 8.24
N ILE A 97 -6.38 -14.13 8.12
CA ILE A 97 -6.50 -15.15 9.18
C ILE A 97 -5.13 -15.78 9.45
N ALA A 98 -4.43 -16.25 8.42
CA ALA A 98 -3.12 -16.88 8.57
C ALA A 98 -2.09 -15.93 9.21
N SER A 99 -2.10 -14.65 8.81
CA SER A 99 -1.25 -13.62 9.39
C SER A 99 -1.59 -13.36 10.87
N ASN A 100 -2.86 -13.21 11.20
CA ASN A 100 -3.32 -13.05 12.59
C ASN A 100 -2.96 -14.25 13.47
N GLU A 101 -3.09 -15.48 12.97
CA GLU A 101 -2.67 -16.67 13.69
C GLU A 101 -1.15 -16.71 13.90
N HIS A 102 -0.37 -16.28 12.90
CA HIS A 102 1.08 -16.19 13.03
C HIS A 102 1.48 -15.16 14.10
N LEU A 103 0.88 -13.97 14.03
CA LEU A 103 1.07 -12.91 15.03
C LEU A 103 0.71 -13.40 16.44
N THR A 104 -0.45 -14.02 16.60
CA THR A 104 -0.89 -14.57 17.90
C THR A 104 0.10 -15.58 18.44
N ARG A 105 0.60 -16.50 17.58
CA ARG A 105 1.62 -17.47 17.98
C ARG A 105 2.95 -16.82 18.36
N ALA A 106 3.38 -15.79 17.63
CA ALA A 106 4.61 -15.06 17.94
C ALA A 106 4.52 -14.36 19.31
N ILE A 107 3.42 -13.65 19.58
CA ILE A 107 3.17 -12.97 20.86
C ILE A 107 3.21 -13.96 22.02
N LEU A 108 2.56 -15.13 21.89
CA LEU A 108 2.55 -16.13 22.95
C LEU A 108 3.95 -16.70 23.23
N ARG A 109 4.75 -16.95 22.18
CA ARG A 109 6.14 -17.41 22.33
C ARG A 109 7.01 -16.37 23.01
N GLU A 110 6.89 -15.10 22.61
CA GLU A 110 7.63 -14.00 23.21
C GLU A 110 7.28 -13.81 24.68
N ARG A 111 5.98 -13.86 25.02
CA ARG A 111 5.53 -13.80 26.42
C ARG A 111 6.07 -14.96 27.26
N ALA A 112 6.11 -16.17 26.71
CA ALA A 112 6.66 -17.32 27.42
C ALA A 112 8.17 -17.17 27.67
N ALA A 113 8.92 -16.75 26.65
CA ALA A 113 10.37 -16.55 26.76
C ALA A 113 10.73 -15.43 27.76
N THR A 114 10.04 -14.30 27.67
CA THR A 114 10.25 -13.16 28.59
C THR A 114 9.91 -13.51 30.03
N GLU A 115 8.83 -14.28 30.26
CA GLU A 115 8.46 -14.73 31.60
C GLU A 115 9.47 -15.75 32.16
N GLU A 116 10.00 -16.66 31.34
CA GLU A 116 11.04 -17.60 31.76
C GLU A 116 12.33 -16.86 32.18
N GLU A 117 12.78 -15.91 31.36
CA GLU A 117 13.93 -15.07 31.69
C GLU A 117 13.69 -14.25 32.97
N ARG A 118 12.50 -13.68 33.12
CA ARG A 118 12.10 -12.94 34.33
C ARG A 118 12.16 -13.83 35.58
N GLN A 119 11.66 -15.06 35.51
CA GLN A 119 11.72 -16.01 36.63
C GLN A 119 13.15 -16.40 36.97
N LYS A 120 13.99 -16.63 35.94
CA LYS A 120 15.41 -16.95 36.13
C LYS A 120 16.15 -15.78 36.79
N ALA A 121 15.94 -14.56 36.32
CA ALA A 121 16.50 -13.35 36.91
C ALA A 121 16.05 -13.18 38.37
N GLN A 122 14.77 -13.44 38.66
CA GLN A 122 14.24 -13.38 40.03
C GLN A 122 14.90 -14.41 40.97
N ARG A 123 15.22 -15.61 40.49
CA ARG A 123 15.96 -16.61 41.29
C ARG A 123 17.38 -16.14 41.60
N PHE A 124 18.10 -15.60 40.62
CA PHE A 124 19.44 -15.07 40.85
C PHE A 124 19.43 -13.85 41.78
N ALA A 125 18.43 -12.96 41.65
CA ALA A 125 18.28 -11.83 42.56
C ALA A 125 18.14 -12.27 44.03
N LYS A 126 17.36 -13.33 44.30
CA LYS A 126 17.24 -13.91 45.64
C LYS A 126 18.56 -14.47 46.15
N GLN A 127 19.29 -15.21 45.30
CA GLN A 127 20.60 -15.75 45.67
C GLN A 127 21.62 -14.64 45.98
N LEU A 128 21.62 -13.57 45.20
CA LEU A 128 22.46 -12.40 45.46
C LEU A 128 22.09 -11.72 46.77
N GLU A 129 20.80 -11.55 47.05
CA GLU A 129 20.35 -10.96 48.32
C GLU A 129 20.79 -11.79 49.54
N GLU A 130 20.69 -13.12 49.45
CA GLU A 130 21.19 -14.02 50.50
C GLU A 130 22.71 -13.88 50.68
N LYS A 131 23.48 -13.84 49.59
CA LYS A 131 24.93 -13.65 49.62
C LYS A 131 25.31 -12.29 50.22
N ASP A 132 24.59 -11.23 49.88
CA ASP A 132 24.81 -9.90 50.46
C ASP A 132 24.52 -9.88 51.96
N ARG A 133 23.51 -10.62 52.42
CA ARG A 133 23.22 -10.76 53.87
C ARG A 133 24.33 -11.53 54.58
N GLU A 134 24.86 -12.60 53.99
CA GLU A 134 26.00 -13.34 54.53
C GLU A 134 27.23 -12.43 54.66
N LEU A 135 27.59 -11.72 53.59
CA LEU A 135 28.71 -10.79 53.57
C LEU A 135 28.57 -9.69 54.65
N LYS A 136 27.39 -9.08 54.77
CA LYS A 136 27.13 -8.07 55.82
C LYS A 136 27.35 -8.60 57.23
N LYS A 137 27.02 -9.86 57.50
CA LYS A 137 27.28 -10.49 58.81
C LYS A 137 28.78 -10.66 59.05
N HIS A 138 29.52 -11.11 58.04
CA HIS A 138 30.98 -11.23 58.12
C HIS A 138 31.64 -9.87 58.33
N ASP A 139 31.23 -8.85 57.58
CA ASP A 139 31.74 -7.48 57.71
C ASP A 139 31.50 -6.92 59.11
N ALA A 140 30.29 -7.14 59.67
CA ALA A 140 29.96 -6.71 61.03
C ALA A 140 30.86 -7.41 62.06
N TYR A 141 31.05 -8.73 61.91
CA TYR A 141 31.92 -9.51 62.78
C TYR A 141 33.38 -9.01 62.74
N TYR A 142 33.94 -8.78 61.56
CA TYR A 142 35.31 -8.30 61.44
C TYR A 142 35.49 -6.87 61.96
N LYS A 143 34.50 -5.99 61.76
CA LYS A 143 34.50 -4.65 62.36
C LYS A 143 34.51 -4.70 63.88
N GLU A 144 33.73 -5.60 64.48
CA GLU A 144 33.72 -5.78 65.94
C GLU A 144 35.06 -6.30 66.46
N GLN A 145 35.69 -7.25 65.76
CA GLN A 145 37.03 -7.74 66.14
C GLN A 145 38.08 -6.63 66.10
N LEU A 146 38.06 -5.80 65.06
CA LEU A 146 38.97 -4.65 64.96
C LEU A 146 38.74 -3.65 66.09
N ALA A 147 37.49 -3.29 66.38
CA ALA A 147 37.17 -2.36 67.47
C ALA A 147 37.66 -2.89 68.84
N ARG A 148 37.52 -4.19 69.11
CA ARG A 148 38.05 -4.81 70.34
C ARG A 148 39.58 -4.79 70.43
N LEU A 149 40.28 -4.81 69.29
CA LEU A 149 41.74 -4.68 69.26
C LEU A 149 42.19 -3.23 69.44
N GLU A 150 41.41 -2.26 68.95
CA GLU A 150 41.67 -0.82 69.10
C GLU A 150 41.38 -0.31 70.53
N GLU A 151 40.55 -1.01 71.31
CA GLU A 151 40.28 -0.71 72.73
C GLU A 151 41.38 -1.19 73.70
N ARG A 152 42.44 -1.85 73.23
CA ARG A 152 43.61 -2.26 74.02
C ARG A 152 44.79 -1.32 73.80
#